data_AF-A0A3M1WGX4-F1
#
_entry.id   AF-A0A3M1WGX4-F1
#
_cell.length_a   1.000
_cell.length_b   1.000
_cell.length_c   1.000
_cell.angle_alpha   90.00
_cell.angle_beta   90.00
_cell.angle_gamma   90.00
#
_symmetry.space_group_name_H-M   'P 1'
#
loop_
_entity.id
_entity.type
_entity.pdbx_description
1 polymer ?
#
loop_
_entity_poly.entity_id
_entity_poly.type
_entity_poly.pdbx_seq_one_letter_code
_entity_poly.pdbx_strand_id
1 'polypeptide(L)'
;MLKSFLLRTSDKLYCLPAPLRVEEADDVQPSHVQRIISMLRTQFRYVIIDCQHVLDANTVTALDLADVVFVVSLMDVPSIYCTKRVLEVFRKMGFTDEKVKVVVNRYDKRDGVPLEKVEEVFGTKIETVLTEDHRAVLTSINMGNPLVVSQPKSALVKQFMDLAGQLAGQVEMVAQNGKRFSLSNLFSGLLGG
;
A
#
# COMPACT_ATOMS: atom_id res chain seq x y z
N MET A 1 -4.94 -16.05 20.29
CA MET A 1 -4.99 -14.88 21.19
C MET A 1 -5.02 -13.54 20.43
N LEU A 2 -4.32 -13.35 19.30
CA LEU A 2 -4.46 -12.10 18.50
C LEU A 2 -5.77 -12.04 17.68
N LYS A 3 -6.23 -13.17 17.12
CA LYS A 3 -7.44 -13.22 16.28
C LYS A 3 -8.71 -12.70 16.96
N SER A 4 -8.80 -12.70 18.30
CA SER A 4 -9.97 -12.17 19.03
C SER A 4 -10.06 -10.64 19.00
N PHE A 5 -8.97 -9.95 18.66
CA PHE A 5 -8.92 -8.49 18.50
C PHE A 5 -9.07 -8.05 17.04
N LEU A 6 -9.15 -9.02 16.11
CA LEU A 6 -9.33 -8.74 14.69
C LEU A 6 -10.81 -8.76 14.34
N LEU A 7 -11.27 -7.71 13.67
CA LEU A 7 -12.59 -7.66 13.08
C LEU A 7 -12.56 -8.43 11.76
N ARG A 8 -13.37 -9.48 11.64
CA ARG A 8 -13.55 -10.19 10.37
C ARG A 8 -14.44 -9.34 9.45
N THR A 9 -13.85 -8.73 8.43
CA THR A 9 -14.55 -7.88 7.45
C THR A 9 -15.12 -8.73 6.30
N SER A 10 -14.41 -9.79 5.90
CA SER A 10 -14.89 -10.78 4.93
C SER A 10 -14.26 -12.15 5.21
N ASP A 11 -14.50 -13.14 4.34
CA ASP A 11 -13.96 -14.48 4.53
C ASP A 11 -12.42 -14.54 4.59
N LYS A 12 -11.76 -13.62 3.88
CA LYS A 12 -10.30 -13.58 3.74
C LYS A 12 -9.68 -12.26 4.20
N LEU A 13 -10.48 -11.33 4.72
CA LEU A 13 -10.02 -10.02 5.17
C LEU A 13 -10.35 -9.82 6.65
N TYR A 14 -9.31 -9.46 7.40
CA TYR A 14 -9.38 -9.12 8.81
C TYR A 14 -8.80 -7.72 9.00
N CYS A 15 -9.40 -6.94 9.88
CA CYS A 15 -8.98 -5.58 10.21
C CYS A 15 -8.60 -5.49 11.69
N LEU A 16 -7.44 -4.91 11.97
CA LEU A 16 -7.08 -4.44 13.31
C LEU A 16 -7.27 -2.91 13.29
N PRO A 17 -8.37 -2.38 13.85
CA PRO A 17 -8.59 -0.95 13.85
C PRO A 17 -7.60 -0.23 14.76
N ALA A 18 -7.34 1.05 14.45
CA ALA A 18 -6.63 1.94 15.36
C ALA A 18 -7.42 2.13 16.67
N PRO A 19 -6.76 2.54 17.77
CA PRO A 19 -7.44 2.89 19.01
C PRO A 19 -8.56 3.92 18.79
N LEU A 20 -9.66 3.78 19.52
CA LEU A 20 -10.84 4.64 19.34
C LEU A 20 -10.61 6.04 19.93
N ARG A 21 -9.72 6.13 20.91
CA ARG A 21 -9.39 7.35 21.63
C ARG A 21 -7.95 7.74 21.35
N VAL A 22 -7.69 9.03 21.23
CA VAL A 22 -6.35 9.54 20.91
C VAL A 22 -5.39 9.27 22.05
N GLU A 23 -5.86 9.35 23.30
CA GLU A 23 -5.03 9.12 24.49
C GLU A 23 -4.56 7.66 24.57
N GLU A 24 -5.35 6.71 24.04
CA GLU A 24 -4.95 5.29 23.95
C GLU A 24 -3.85 5.06 22.90
N ALA A 25 -3.71 5.97 21.92
CA ALA A 25 -2.64 5.90 20.94
C ALA A 25 -1.28 6.27 21.54
N ASP A 26 -1.24 7.13 22.56
CA ASP A 26 -0.01 7.54 23.24
C ASP A 26 0.62 6.38 24.03
N ASP A 27 -0.19 5.41 24.47
CA ASP A 27 0.27 4.20 25.14
C ASP A 27 0.90 3.19 24.16
N VAL A 28 0.79 3.41 22.84
CA VAL A 28 1.35 2.52 21.83
C VAL A 28 2.85 2.79 21.68
N GLN A 29 3.64 1.80 22.05
CA GLN A 29 5.10 1.83 21.95
C GLN A 29 5.59 1.01 20.75
N PRO A 30 6.80 1.29 20.24
CA PRO A 30 7.42 0.55 19.13
C PRO A 30 7.44 -0.97 19.33
N SER A 31 7.69 -1.42 20.56
CA SER A 31 7.72 -2.85 20.92
C SER A 31 6.34 -3.52 20.75
N HIS A 32 5.25 -2.79 20.98
CA HIS A 32 3.89 -3.28 20.74
C HIS A 32 3.66 -3.49 19.23
N VAL A 33 4.04 -2.50 18.42
CA VAL A 33 3.94 -2.55 16.96
C VAL A 33 4.72 -3.74 16.40
N GLN A 34 5.98 -3.89 16.81
CA GLN A 34 6.83 -5.00 16.37
C GLN A 34 6.21 -6.37 16.71
N ARG A 35 5.69 -6.53 17.94
CA ARG A 35 5.08 -7.78 18.38
C ARG A 35 3.82 -8.10 17.58
N ILE A 36 2.94 -7.11 17.35
CA ILE A 36 1.71 -7.27 16.58
C ILE A 36 2.04 -7.69 15.15
N ILE A 37 2.93 -6.96 14.46
CA ILE A 37 3.33 -7.27 13.08
C ILE A 37 3.95 -8.67 13.00
N SER A 38 4.84 -9.03 13.93
CA SER A 38 5.47 -10.36 13.96
C SER A 38 4.43 -11.47 14.09
N MET A 39 3.42 -11.29 14.95
CA MET A 39 2.34 -12.26 15.11
C MET A 39 1.44 -12.36 13.88
N LEU A 40 1.04 -11.22 13.27
CA LEU A 40 0.29 -11.20 12.01
C LEU A 40 1.07 -11.88 10.88
N ARG A 41 2.39 -11.64 10.83
CA ARG A 41 3.46 -12.37 10.12
C ARG A 41 3.16 -13.86 9.93
N THR A 42 2.86 -14.51 11.05
CA THR A 42 2.71 -15.97 11.13
C THR A 42 1.33 -16.50 10.73
N GLN A 43 0.33 -15.63 10.62
CA GLN A 43 -1.08 -16.01 10.48
C GLN A 43 -1.69 -15.59 9.14
N PHE A 44 -1.12 -14.57 8.50
CA PHE A 44 -1.64 -14.01 7.26
C PHE A 44 -0.56 -14.04 6.19
N ARG A 45 -0.98 -14.31 4.95
CA ARG A 45 -0.09 -14.26 3.79
C ARG A 45 0.33 -12.84 3.45
N TYR A 46 -0.56 -11.87 3.66
CA TYR A 46 -0.32 -10.46 3.43
C TYR A 46 -0.78 -9.67 4.66
N VAL A 47 0.05 -8.72 5.08
CA VAL A 47 -0.26 -7.77 6.15
C VAL A 47 -0.11 -6.38 5.55
N ILE A 48 -1.22 -5.64 5.46
CA ILE A 48 -1.23 -4.26 4.97
C ILE A 48 -1.30 -3.34 6.18
N ILE A 49 -0.38 -2.40 6.25
CA ILE A 49 -0.29 -1.42 7.33
C ILE A 49 -0.55 -0.05 6.71
N ASP A 50 -1.63 0.61 7.14
CA ASP A 50 -1.90 1.99 6.78
C ASP A 50 -1.18 2.91 7.77
N CYS A 51 -0.10 3.53 7.31
CA CYS A 51 0.77 4.36 8.14
C CYS A 51 0.34 5.82 8.09
N GLN A 52 0.61 6.53 9.20
CA GLN A 52 0.45 7.98 9.25
C GLN A 52 1.50 8.65 8.35
N HIS A 53 1.24 9.91 7.97
CA HIS A 53 2.21 10.71 7.22
C HIS A 53 3.39 11.19 8.09
N VAL A 54 3.29 11.05 9.42
CA VAL A 54 4.32 11.42 10.38
C VAL A 54 5.27 10.23 10.61
N LEU A 55 6.57 10.45 10.47
CA LEU A 55 7.60 9.44 10.73
C LEU A 55 7.96 9.40 12.23
N ASP A 56 7.00 9.02 13.06
CA ASP A 56 7.23 8.76 14.48
C ASP A 56 7.88 7.37 14.71
N ALA A 57 8.23 7.06 15.95
CA ALA A 57 8.91 5.79 16.28
C ALA A 57 8.07 4.56 15.92
N ASN A 58 6.74 4.65 16.04
CA ASN A 58 5.81 3.57 15.71
C ASN A 58 5.76 3.34 14.20
N THR A 59 5.65 4.41 13.42
CA THR A 59 5.65 4.37 11.95
C THR A 59 6.98 3.87 11.43
N VAL A 60 8.11 4.36 11.95
CA VAL A 60 9.45 3.87 11.59
C VAL A 60 9.58 2.37 11.87
N THR A 61 9.11 1.89 13.02
CA THR A 61 9.13 0.46 13.36
C THR A 61 8.31 -0.38 12.38
N ALA A 62 7.12 0.11 11.99
CA ALA A 62 6.30 -0.56 10.99
C ALA A 62 6.98 -0.59 9.61
N LEU A 63 7.59 0.52 9.21
CA LEU A 63 8.33 0.64 7.95
C LEU A 63 9.56 -0.27 7.91
N ASP A 64 10.32 -0.38 9.02
CA ASP A 64 11.48 -1.26 9.12
C ASP A 64 11.10 -2.74 8.91
N LEU A 65 9.97 -3.16 9.47
CA LEU A 65 9.45 -4.53 9.36
C LEU A 65 8.70 -4.82 8.05
N ALA A 66 8.39 -3.80 7.25
CA ALA A 66 7.71 -3.96 5.98
C ALA A 66 8.66 -4.53 4.91
N ASP A 67 8.16 -5.48 4.11
CA ASP A 67 8.88 -6.01 2.95
C ASP A 67 8.84 -5.01 1.78
N VAL A 68 7.72 -4.28 1.64
CA VAL A 68 7.50 -3.23 0.63
C VAL A 68 6.81 -2.04 1.29
N VAL A 69 7.23 -0.83 0.93
CA VAL A 69 6.67 0.45 1.39
C VAL A 69 6.19 1.24 0.17
N PHE A 70 4.91 1.59 0.15
CA PHE A 70 4.35 2.47 -0.88
C PHE A 70 4.28 3.91 -0.37
N VAL A 71 4.93 4.81 -1.10
CA VAL A 71 4.80 6.26 -0.90
C VAL A 71 3.80 6.79 -1.91
N VAL A 72 2.66 7.27 -1.42
CA VAL A 72 1.59 7.81 -2.27
C VAL A 72 1.81 9.31 -2.47
N SER A 73 1.83 9.74 -3.73
CA SER A 73 2.05 11.13 -4.13
C SER A 73 0.94 11.64 -5.03
N LEU A 74 0.73 12.95 -5.05
CA LEU A 74 -0.09 13.65 -6.04
C LEU A 74 0.81 14.45 -6.98
N MET A 75 0.27 14.88 -8.12
CA MET A 75 1.02 15.61 -9.15
C MET A 75 1.11 17.13 -8.93
N ASP A 76 0.75 17.63 -7.75
CA ASP A 76 0.95 19.03 -7.39
C ASP A 76 2.35 19.27 -6.80
N VAL A 77 2.85 20.50 -6.97
CA VAL A 77 4.22 20.88 -6.54
C VAL A 77 4.47 20.63 -5.03
N PRO A 78 3.56 21.00 -4.10
CA PRO A 78 3.71 20.65 -2.69
C PRO A 78 3.86 19.14 -2.44
N SER A 79 2.99 18.32 -3.03
CA SER A 79 3.01 16.86 -2.86
C SER A 79 4.30 16.24 -3.39
N ILE A 80 4.78 16.70 -4.55
CA ILE A 80 6.05 16.27 -5.14
C ILE A 80 7.21 16.63 -4.20
N TYR A 81 7.23 17.85 -3.65
CA TYR A 81 8.29 18.29 -2.73
C TYR A 81 8.30 17.48 -1.43
N CYS A 82 7.13 17.25 -0.82
CA CYS A 82 7.01 16.42 0.39
C CYS A 82 7.46 14.97 0.12
N THR A 83 7.05 14.40 -1.01
CA THR A 83 7.42 13.05 -1.42
C THR A 83 8.94 12.93 -1.58
N LYS A 84 9.58 13.87 -2.28
CA LYS A 84 11.05 13.91 -2.40
C LYS A 84 11.73 13.87 -1.03
N ARG A 85 11.27 14.69 -0.08
CA ARG A 85 11.87 14.73 1.27
C ARG A 85 11.72 13.40 2.02
N VAL A 86 10.56 12.77 1.93
CA VAL A 86 10.32 11.45 2.54
C VAL A 86 11.25 10.41 1.93
N LEU A 87 11.42 10.41 0.60
CA LEU A 87 12.35 9.50 -0.09
C LEU A 87 13.80 9.72 0.33
N GLU A 88 14.23 10.98 0.51
CA GLU A 88 15.57 11.30 1.04
C GLU A 88 15.76 10.79 2.47
N VAL A 89 14.73 10.86 3.33
CA VAL A 89 14.77 10.28 4.68
C VAL A 89 14.89 8.76 4.61
N PHE A 90 14.10 8.10 3.77
CA PHE A 90 14.15 6.65 3.60
C PHE A 90 15.52 6.16 3.11
N ARG A 91 16.17 6.88 2.18
CA ARG A 91 17.55 6.59 1.77
C ARG A 91 18.54 6.71 2.93
N LYS A 92 18.40 7.73 3.78
CA LYS A 92 19.25 7.91 4.99
C LYS A 92 19.02 6.81 6.02
N MET A 93 17.82 6.24 6.07
CA MET A 93 17.50 5.06 6.89
C MET A 93 17.99 3.74 6.26
N GLY A 94 18.56 3.79 5.05
CA GLY A 94 19.09 2.61 4.36
C GLY A 94 18.04 1.80 3.61
N PHE A 95 16.83 2.35 3.39
CA PHE A 95 15.83 1.68 2.55
C PHE A 95 16.26 1.72 1.09
N THR A 96 16.09 0.58 0.41
CA THR A 96 16.43 0.42 -1.01
C THR A 96 15.26 0.82 -1.90
N ASP A 97 15.55 1.10 -3.18
CA ASP A 97 14.53 1.34 -4.22
C ASP A 97 13.70 0.08 -4.54
N GLU A 98 14.16 -1.10 -4.11
CA GLU A 98 13.37 -2.34 -4.16
C GLU A 98 12.29 -2.35 -3.06
N LYS A 99 12.62 -1.87 -1.87
CA LYS A 99 11.69 -1.78 -0.74
C LYS A 99 10.71 -0.62 -0.90
N VAL A 100 11.16 0.54 -1.37
CA VAL A 100 10.33 1.75 -1.47
C VAL A 100 9.81 1.94 -2.89
N LYS A 101 8.49 1.96 -3.04
CA LYS A 101 7.78 2.14 -4.30
C LYS A 101 6.95 3.42 -4.27
N VAL A 102 7.00 4.22 -5.34
CA VAL A 102 6.20 5.43 -5.44
C VAL A 102 4.94 5.16 -6.26
N VAL A 103 3.79 5.53 -5.71
CA VAL A 103 2.50 5.48 -6.42
C VAL A 103 2.01 6.90 -6.60
N VAL A 104 1.78 7.30 -7.85
CA VAL A 104 1.09 8.55 -8.15
C VAL A 104 -0.40 8.29 -8.12
N ASN A 105 -1.11 8.98 -7.25
CA ASN A 105 -2.56 8.91 -7.12
C ASN A 105 -3.21 10.11 -7.79
N ARG A 106 -4.49 9.95 -8.17
CA ARG A 106 -5.32 11.01 -8.77
C ARG A 106 -4.67 11.67 -9.99
N TYR A 107 -3.97 10.89 -10.79
CA TYR A 107 -3.28 11.39 -11.96
C TYR A 107 -4.28 11.84 -13.04
N ASP A 108 -4.11 13.06 -13.52
CA ASP A 108 -4.75 13.56 -14.72
C ASP A 108 -3.69 13.94 -15.76
N LYS A 109 -3.90 13.54 -17.02
CA LYS A 109 -2.99 13.92 -18.13
C LYS A 109 -2.89 15.44 -18.31
N ARG A 110 -3.86 16.20 -17.77
CA ARG A 110 -3.92 17.66 -17.81
C ARG A 110 -3.07 18.34 -16.75
N ASP A 111 -2.49 17.61 -15.80
CA ASP A 111 -1.67 18.16 -14.70
C ASP A 111 -0.42 18.90 -15.20
N GLY A 112 -0.04 18.72 -16.48
CA GLY A 112 0.97 19.53 -17.17
C GLY A 112 2.42 19.24 -16.76
N VAL A 113 2.63 18.44 -15.71
CA VAL A 113 3.94 17.97 -15.28
C VAL A 113 4.21 16.57 -15.87
N PRO A 114 5.23 16.42 -16.73
CA PRO A 114 5.63 15.11 -17.24
C PRO A 114 6.09 14.19 -16.11
N LEU A 115 5.67 12.92 -16.15
CA LEU A 115 6.02 11.93 -15.13
C LEU A 115 7.54 11.73 -15.04
N GLU A 116 8.25 11.79 -16.16
CA GLU A 116 9.70 11.61 -16.25
C GLU A 116 10.44 12.68 -15.43
N LYS A 117 9.96 13.93 -15.46
CA LYS A 117 10.53 15.01 -14.65
C LYS A 117 10.27 14.79 -13.16
N VAL A 118 9.12 14.23 -12.81
CA VAL A 118 8.80 13.89 -11.41
C VAL A 118 9.70 12.75 -10.92
N GLU A 119 9.95 11.74 -11.74
CA GLU A 119 10.90 10.66 -11.43
C GLU A 119 12.33 11.18 -11.23
N GLU A 120 12.77 12.16 -12.04
CA GLU A 120 14.07 12.83 -11.85
C GLU A 120 14.13 13.55 -10.49
N VAL A 121 13.05 14.23 -10.10
CA VAL A 121 12.96 14.93 -8.80
C VAL A 121 12.96 13.93 -7.64
N PHE A 122 12.26 12.82 -7.79
CA PHE A 122 12.21 11.75 -6.79
C PHE A 122 13.54 10.99 -6.71
N GLY A 123 14.27 10.89 -7.82
CA GLY A 123 15.46 10.05 -7.96
C GLY A 123 15.13 8.55 -7.93
N THR A 124 13.90 8.17 -8.26
CA THR A 124 13.43 6.79 -8.39
C THR A 124 12.25 6.74 -9.36
N LYS A 125 11.95 5.55 -9.88
CA LYS A 125 10.84 5.34 -10.81
C LYS A 125 9.49 5.31 -10.09
N ILE A 126 8.46 5.78 -10.78
CA ILE A 126 7.08 5.64 -10.33
C ILE A 126 6.65 4.21 -10.65
N GLU A 127 6.28 3.45 -9.61
CA GLU A 127 5.86 2.05 -9.74
C GLU A 127 4.50 1.94 -10.44
N THR A 128 3.57 2.83 -10.09
CA THR A 128 2.21 2.82 -10.63
C THR A 128 1.60 4.21 -10.60
N VAL A 129 0.78 4.48 -11.61
CA VAL A 129 -0.01 5.70 -11.74
C VAL A 129 -1.48 5.33 -11.70
N LEU A 130 -2.22 5.86 -10.73
CA LEU A 130 -3.66 5.67 -10.56
C LEU A 130 -4.38 6.90 -11.10
N THR A 131 -5.27 6.70 -12.07
CA THR A 131 -5.98 7.81 -12.73
C THR A 131 -7.05 8.43 -11.83
N GLU A 132 -7.30 9.71 -11.97
CA GLU A 132 -8.42 10.37 -11.30
C GLU A 132 -9.78 9.80 -11.80
N ASP A 133 -10.63 9.37 -10.85
CA ASP A 133 -12.02 8.97 -11.07
C ASP A 133 -12.87 9.34 -9.84
N HIS A 134 -12.88 10.64 -9.56
CA HIS A 134 -13.54 11.24 -8.40
C HIS A 134 -14.99 10.78 -8.25
N ARG A 135 -15.74 10.62 -9.35
CA ARG A 135 -17.15 10.23 -9.31
C ARG A 135 -17.31 8.80 -8.80
N ALA A 136 -16.53 7.86 -9.31
CA ALA A 136 -16.59 6.48 -8.85
C ALA A 136 -16.15 6.37 -7.37
N VAL A 137 -15.06 7.04 -7.00
CA VAL A 137 -14.55 7.07 -5.62
C VAL A 137 -15.57 7.66 -4.65
N LEU A 138 -16.16 8.82 -4.98
CA LEU A 138 -17.19 9.45 -4.14
C LEU A 138 -18.42 8.55 -3.97
N THR A 139 -18.83 7.85 -5.03
CA THR A 139 -19.95 6.90 -4.95
C THR A 139 -19.63 5.73 -4.01
N SER A 140 -18.43 5.18 -4.10
CA SER A 140 -17.93 4.13 -3.22
C SER A 140 -17.95 4.54 -1.75
N ILE A 141 -17.44 5.75 -1.45
CA ILE A 141 -17.42 6.32 -0.10
C ILE A 141 -18.84 6.48 0.45
N ASN A 142 -19.75 7.09 -0.32
CA ASN A 142 -21.12 7.34 0.12
C ASN A 142 -21.93 6.05 0.34
N MET A 143 -21.58 4.97 -0.37
CA MET A 143 -22.18 3.65 -0.17
C MET A 143 -21.55 2.84 0.97
N GLY A 144 -20.41 3.28 1.52
CA GLY A 144 -19.65 2.53 2.52
C GLY A 144 -19.08 1.21 2.00
N ASN A 145 -18.98 1.04 0.67
CA ASN A 145 -18.53 -0.20 0.04
C ASN A 145 -17.26 0.07 -0.77
N PRO A 146 -16.26 -0.83 -0.74
CA PRO A 146 -15.03 -0.68 -1.53
C PRO A 146 -15.30 -0.45 -3.02
N LEU A 147 -14.39 0.27 -3.69
CA LEU A 147 -14.55 0.66 -5.10
C LEU A 147 -14.74 -0.55 -6.02
N VAL A 148 -14.03 -1.64 -5.75
CA VAL A 148 -14.13 -2.91 -6.51
C VAL A 148 -15.52 -3.55 -6.45
N VAL A 149 -16.29 -3.26 -5.39
CA VAL A 149 -17.66 -3.76 -5.20
C VAL A 149 -18.68 -2.80 -5.78
N SER A 150 -18.55 -1.51 -5.45
CA SER A 150 -19.54 -0.48 -5.81
C SER A 150 -19.42 0.02 -7.25
N GLN A 151 -18.19 0.09 -7.79
CA GLN A 151 -17.88 0.63 -9.11
C GLN A 151 -16.93 -0.29 -9.91
N PRO A 152 -17.31 -1.56 -10.15
CA PRO A 152 -16.42 -2.57 -10.74
C PRO A 152 -15.93 -2.24 -12.16
N LYS A 153 -16.59 -1.29 -12.85
CA LYS A 153 -16.23 -0.84 -14.20
C LYS A 153 -15.28 0.36 -14.23
N SER A 154 -14.92 0.93 -13.08
CA SER A 154 -13.96 2.04 -13.03
C SER A 154 -12.58 1.58 -13.49
N ALA A 155 -11.87 2.45 -14.23
CA ALA A 155 -10.48 2.18 -14.63
C ALA A 155 -9.57 1.95 -13.43
N LEU A 156 -9.84 2.65 -12.30
CA LEU A 156 -9.12 2.47 -11.04
C LEU A 156 -9.19 1.03 -10.51
N VAL A 157 -10.33 0.35 -10.68
CA VAL A 157 -10.47 -1.05 -10.23
C VAL A 157 -9.47 -1.94 -10.95
N LYS A 158 -9.33 -1.77 -12.27
CA LYS A 158 -8.33 -2.52 -13.04
C LYS A 158 -6.91 -2.19 -12.56
N GLN A 159 -6.59 -0.91 -12.36
CA GLN A 159 -5.26 -0.49 -11.90
C GLN A 159 -4.91 -1.04 -10.50
N PHE A 160 -5.87 -1.07 -9.58
CA PHE A 160 -5.70 -1.71 -8.27
C PHE A 160 -5.46 -3.22 -8.39
N MET A 161 -6.19 -3.90 -9.27
CA MET A 161 -6.01 -5.34 -9.50
C MET A 161 -4.65 -5.66 -10.14
N ASP A 162 -4.20 -4.82 -11.07
CA ASP A 162 -2.88 -4.95 -11.70
C ASP A 162 -1.76 -4.79 -10.66
N LEU A 163 -1.84 -3.74 -9.82
CA LEU A 163 -0.88 -3.51 -8.72
C LEU A 163 -0.89 -4.65 -7.70
N ALA A 164 -2.09 -5.13 -7.31
CA ALA A 164 -2.23 -6.26 -6.41
C ALA A 164 -1.64 -7.56 -7.01
N GLY A 165 -1.81 -7.77 -8.32
CA GLY A 165 -1.23 -8.91 -9.04
C GLY A 165 0.29 -8.87 -9.09
N GLN A 166 0.87 -7.69 -9.32
CA GLN A 166 2.32 -7.47 -9.27
C GLN A 166 2.89 -7.80 -7.89
N LEU A 167 2.25 -7.29 -6.82
CA LEU A 167 2.64 -7.58 -5.45
C LEU A 167 2.52 -9.07 -5.11
N ALA A 168 1.41 -9.70 -5.49
CA ALA A 168 1.20 -11.11 -5.22
C ALA A 168 2.26 -11.99 -5.91
N GLY A 169 2.62 -11.64 -7.16
CA GLY A 169 3.69 -12.30 -7.91
C GLY A 169 5.10 -12.02 -7.39
N GLN A 170 5.39 -10.78 -6.96
CA GLN A 170 6.68 -10.41 -6.37
C GLN A 170 6.92 -11.11 -5.02
N VAL A 171 5.90 -11.20 -4.17
CA VAL A 171 5.98 -11.93 -2.89
C VAL A 171 6.20 -13.42 -3.12
N GLU A 172 5.59 -13.99 -4.17
CA GLU A 172 5.91 -15.37 -4.57
C GLU A 172 7.34 -15.52 -5.05
N MET A 173 7.86 -14.60 -5.87
CA MET A 173 9.25 -14.65 -6.37
C MET A 173 10.29 -14.50 -5.26
N VAL A 174 10.08 -13.62 -4.28
CA VAL A 174 10.96 -13.49 -3.09
C VAL A 174 10.91 -14.76 -2.23
N ALA A 175 9.73 -15.37 -2.06
CA ALA A 175 9.60 -16.68 -1.42
C ALA A 175 10.17 -17.84 -2.27
N GLN A 176 10.24 -17.66 -3.59
CA GLN A 176 10.68 -18.64 -4.60
C GLN A 176 12.10 -18.42 -5.12
N ASN A 177 12.94 -17.65 -4.43
CA ASN A 177 14.39 -17.68 -4.66
C ASN A 177 15.04 -19.08 -4.43
N GLY A 178 14.23 -20.14 -4.28
CA GLY A 178 14.60 -21.55 -4.42
C GLY A 178 14.01 -22.33 -5.61
N LYS A 179 13.10 -21.81 -6.47
CA LYS A 179 12.62 -22.46 -7.72
C LYS A 179 11.65 -21.58 -8.54
N ARG A 180 11.98 -21.41 -9.83
CA ARG A 180 11.24 -20.68 -10.89
C ARG A 180 9.79 -21.17 -11.06
N PHE A 181 8.79 -20.28 -11.10
CA PHE A 181 7.39 -20.64 -11.40
C PHE A 181 6.72 -19.75 -12.47
N SER A 182 5.76 -20.35 -13.19
CA SER A 182 5.08 -19.84 -14.39
C SER A 182 3.76 -19.14 -14.07
N LEU A 183 3.54 -17.97 -14.70
CA LEU A 183 2.40 -17.06 -14.49
C LEU A 183 1.06 -17.55 -15.09
N SER A 184 1.04 -18.69 -15.77
CA SER A 184 -0.15 -19.20 -16.49
C SER A 184 -1.28 -19.71 -15.59
N ASN A 185 -1.00 -20.03 -14.32
CA ASN A 185 -1.93 -20.76 -13.46
C ASN A 185 -2.74 -19.90 -12.48
N LEU A 186 -2.47 -18.59 -12.41
CA LEU A 186 -3.15 -17.70 -11.46
C LEU A 186 -4.48 -17.13 -12.00
N PHE A 187 -4.65 -17.05 -13.33
CA PHE A 187 -5.83 -16.43 -13.95
C PHE A 187 -6.95 -17.41 -14.30
N SER A 188 -6.75 -18.72 -14.16
CA SER A 188 -7.79 -19.72 -14.45
C SER A 188 -8.83 -19.89 -13.33
N GLY A 189 -8.55 -19.43 -12.11
CA GLY A 189 -9.41 -19.62 -10.94
C GLY A 189 -10.42 -18.49 -10.66
N LEU A 190 -10.41 -17.39 -11.43
CA LEU A 190 -11.24 -16.20 -11.18
C LEU A 190 -12.34 -15.97 -12.22
N LEU A 191 -12.48 -16.86 -13.20
CA LEU A 191 -13.53 -16.82 -14.24
C LEU A 191 -14.40 -18.09 -14.28
N GLY A 192 -14.33 -18.94 -13.26
CA GLY A 192 -15.17 -20.13 -13.13
C GLY A 192 -15.77 -20.24 -11.74
N GLY A 193 -17.06 -19.92 -11.62
CA GLY A 193 -17.85 -20.02 -10.39
C GLY A 193 -19.04 -19.08 -10.42
#